data_AF-A0A645IN18-F1
#
_entry.id   AF-A0A645IN18-F1
#
_cell.length_a   1.000
_cell.length_b   1.000
_cell.length_c   1.000
_cell.angle_alpha   90.00
_cell.angle_beta   90.00
_cell.angle_gamma   90.00
#
_symmetry.space_group_name_H-M   'P 1'
#
loop_
_entity.id
_entity.type
_entity.pdbx_description
1 polymer ?
#
loop_
_entity_poly.entity_id
_entity_poly.type
_entity_poly.pdbx_seq_one_letter_code
_entity_poly.pdbx_strand_id
1 'polypeptide(L)'
;MLDGILRIQPWYLPQYLVPVLGMVLGNSLTGVSLATERFTSTLVNDRERIEGLLALGATRREAVRGPLREALRAGMIPTLNSMAVMGVVSLPGMMTGQILAGADPTTAVRYQVVIMFVIACTTTLACLAWLELAFRRLFDVQHRLRVERLVQR
;
A
#
# COMPACT_ATOMS: atom_id res chain seq x y z
N MET A 1 12.13 -8.06 27.62
CA MET A 1 12.07 -9.12 26.59
C MET A 1 11.89 -8.56 25.16
N LEU A 2 12.31 -7.30 24.91
CA LEU A 2 12.28 -6.65 23.58
C LEU A 2 13.66 -6.12 23.14
N ASP A 3 14.68 -6.12 24.01
CA ASP A 3 16.04 -5.61 23.71
C ASP A 3 16.93 -6.57 22.90
N GLY A 4 16.42 -7.72 22.47
CA GLY A 4 17.24 -8.79 21.88
C GLY A 4 17.26 -8.87 20.35
N ILE A 5 16.37 -8.17 19.64
CA ILE A 5 16.12 -8.43 18.20
C ILE A 5 16.60 -7.28 17.29
N LEU A 6 16.77 -6.07 17.84
CA LEU A 6 17.24 -4.89 17.11
C LEU A 6 18.59 -4.40 17.67
N ARG A 7 19.62 -5.25 17.65
CA ARG A 7 21.00 -4.75 17.74
C ARG A 7 21.46 -4.25 16.37
N ILE A 8 20.84 -3.17 15.89
CA ILE A 8 21.41 -2.38 14.79
C ILE A 8 22.15 -1.21 15.45
N GLN A 9 23.38 -1.49 15.91
CA GLN A 9 24.33 -0.43 16.18
C GLN A 9 25.24 -0.28 14.95
N PRO A 10 25.27 0.88 14.27
CA PRO A 10 24.24 1.92 14.17
C PRO A 10 23.15 1.75 13.08
N TRP A 11 21.90 2.18 13.35
CA TRP A 11 20.77 2.14 12.40
C TRP A 11 20.91 3.10 11.21
N TYR A 12 21.83 4.07 11.31
CA TYR A 12 22.20 4.99 10.24
C TYR A 12 23.24 4.42 9.27
N LEU A 13 23.66 3.14 9.41
CA LEU A 13 24.59 2.56 8.44
C LEU A 13 23.95 2.59 7.03
N PRO A 14 24.61 3.21 6.04
CA PRO A 14 24.05 3.38 4.70
C PRO A 14 23.62 2.07 4.05
N GLN A 15 24.35 0.98 4.33
CA GLN A 15 24.09 -0.37 3.83
C GLN A 15 22.74 -0.97 4.28
N TYR A 16 22.12 -0.45 5.35
CA TYR A 16 20.79 -0.88 5.82
C TYR A 16 19.73 0.18 5.54
N LEU A 17 20.06 1.44 5.78
CA LEU A 17 19.12 2.55 5.63
C LEU A 17 18.67 2.73 4.18
N VAL A 18 19.61 2.69 3.22
CA VAL A 18 19.29 2.91 1.81
C VAL A 18 18.37 1.81 1.25
N PRO A 19 18.66 0.50 1.45
CA PRO A 19 17.75 -0.54 0.97
C PRO A 19 16.39 -0.53 1.66
N VAL A 20 16.34 -0.32 2.99
CA VAL A 20 15.07 -0.34 3.73
C VAL A 20 14.17 0.81 3.29
N LEU A 21 14.71 2.04 3.19
CA LEU A 21 13.94 3.18 2.68
C LEU A 21 13.47 2.95 1.25
N GLY A 22 14.36 2.46 0.37
CA GLY A 22 14.02 2.14 -1.02
C GLY A 22 12.89 1.10 -1.11
N MET A 23 12.93 0.06 -0.29
CA MET A 23 11.88 -0.97 -0.25
C MET A 23 10.56 -0.41 0.27
N VAL A 24 10.57 0.33 1.39
CA VAL A 24 9.35 0.90 1.98
C VAL A 24 8.69 1.88 1.02
N LEU A 25 9.46 2.83 0.48
CA LEU A 25 8.94 3.83 -0.45
C LEU A 25 8.49 3.19 -1.77
N GLY A 26 9.30 2.31 -2.35
CA GLY A 26 8.98 1.64 -3.61
C GLY A 26 7.71 0.81 -3.54
N ASN A 27 7.57 -0.05 -2.53
CA ASN A 27 6.37 -0.87 -2.36
C ASN A 27 5.13 -0.02 -2.03
N SER A 28 5.30 1.02 -1.20
CA SER A 28 4.20 1.94 -0.89
C SER A 28 3.73 2.68 -2.13
N LEU A 29 4.66 3.15 -2.98
CA LEU A 29 4.34 3.81 -4.24
C LEU A 29 3.55 2.89 -5.17
N THR A 30 4.01 1.65 -5.37
CA THR A 30 3.30 0.67 -6.19
C THR A 30 1.89 0.40 -5.66
N GLY A 31 1.74 0.21 -4.35
CA GLY A 31 0.44 -0.02 -3.73
C GLY A 31 -0.51 1.17 -3.91
N VAL A 32 -0.02 2.40 -3.68
CA VAL A 32 -0.80 3.62 -3.84
C VAL A 32 -1.20 3.86 -5.30
N SER A 33 -0.29 3.65 -6.25
CA SER A 33 -0.59 3.77 -7.68
C SER A 33 -1.70 2.82 -8.10
N LEU A 34 -1.62 1.55 -7.72
CA LEU A 34 -2.61 0.54 -8.08
C LEU A 34 -3.96 0.81 -7.39
N ALA A 35 -3.95 1.23 -6.12
CA ALA A 35 -5.17 1.64 -5.42
C ALA A 35 -5.83 2.84 -6.09
N THR A 36 -5.05 3.83 -6.50
CA THR A 36 -5.57 5.06 -7.15
C THR A 36 -6.14 4.77 -8.53
N GLU A 37 -5.46 3.96 -9.32
CA GLU A 37 -5.92 3.53 -10.64
C GLU A 37 -7.23 2.74 -10.51
N ARG A 38 -7.28 1.77 -9.60
CA ARG A 38 -8.49 0.98 -9.36
C ARG A 38 -9.65 1.86 -8.87
N PHE A 39 -9.40 2.74 -7.92
CA PHE A 39 -10.41 3.66 -7.41
C PHE A 39 -10.99 4.52 -8.52
N THR A 40 -10.12 5.13 -9.33
CA THR A 40 -10.50 6.01 -10.43
C THR A 40 -11.28 5.25 -11.51
N SER A 41 -10.79 4.08 -11.91
CA SER A 41 -11.47 3.23 -12.89
C SER A 41 -12.85 2.80 -12.41
N THR A 42 -12.99 2.39 -11.14
CA THR A 42 -14.30 2.00 -10.59
C THR A 42 -15.26 3.19 -10.54
N LEU A 43 -14.79 4.39 -10.18
CA LEU A 43 -15.65 5.59 -10.19
C LEU A 43 -16.16 5.96 -11.59
N VAL A 44 -15.35 5.74 -12.64
CA VAL A 44 -15.76 6.00 -14.02
C VAL A 44 -16.71 4.91 -14.52
N ASN A 45 -16.40 3.64 -14.27
CA ASN A 45 -17.19 2.51 -14.75
C ASN A 45 -18.53 2.37 -14.03
N ASP A 46 -18.57 2.57 -12.72
CA ASP A 46 -19.78 2.43 -11.90
C ASP A 46 -20.49 3.77 -11.68
N ARG A 47 -20.23 4.76 -12.54
CA ARG A 47 -20.76 6.12 -12.41
C ARG A 47 -22.28 6.14 -12.26
N GLU A 48 -22.99 5.43 -13.14
CA GLU A 48 -24.47 5.38 -13.13
C GLU A 48 -25.00 4.79 -11.82
N ARG A 49 -24.34 3.76 -11.29
CA ARG A 49 -24.69 3.15 -10.01
C ARG A 49 -24.45 4.12 -8.85
N ILE A 50 -23.35 4.87 -8.86
CA ILE A 50 -23.02 5.86 -7.84
C ILE A 50 -24.02 7.01 -7.85
N GLU A 51 -24.33 7.56 -9.03
CA GLU A 51 -25.32 8.62 -9.19
C GLU A 51 -26.73 8.14 -8.80
N GLY A 52 -27.09 6.91 -9.14
CA GLY A 52 -28.35 6.29 -8.72
C GLY A 52 -28.49 6.18 -7.20
N LEU A 53 -27.43 5.76 -6.50
CA LEU A 53 -27.42 5.72 -5.03
C LEU A 53 -27.57 7.12 -4.42
N LEU A 54 -26.89 8.12 -4.98
CA LEU A 54 -27.02 9.52 -4.53
C LEU A 54 -28.45 10.05 -4.76
N ALA A 55 -29.08 9.71 -5.89
CA ALA A 55 -30.45 10.10 -6.19
C ALA A 55 -31.48 9.44 -5.24
N LEU A 56 -31.19 8.23 -4.76
CA LEU A 56 -31.97 7.53 -3.73
C LEU A 56 -31.70 8.04 -2.31
N GLY A 57 -30.86 9.08 -2.15
CA GLY A 57 -30.57 9.72 -0.86
C GLY A 57 -29.38 9.14 -0.10
N ALA A 58 -28.59 8.24 -0.70
CA ALA A 58 -27.37 7.73 -0.06
C ALA A 58 -26.34 8.84 0.13
N THR A 59 -25.57 8.77 1.21
CA THR A 59 -24.47 9.71 1.44
C THR A 59 -23.29 9.40 0.51
N ARG A 60 -22.46 10.41 0.24
CA ARG A 60 -21.21 10.25 -0.54
C ARG A 60 -20.28 9.15 -0.01
N ARG A 61 -20.30 8.87 1.31
CA ARG A 61 -19.49 7.81 1.90
C ARG A 61 -20.07 6.43 1.60
N GLU A 62 -21.38 6.28 1.63
CA GLU A 62 -22.06 5.02 1.33
C GLU A 62 -21.92 4.65 -0.14
N ALA A 63 -22.07 5.63 -1.04
CA ALA A 63 -21.92 5.42 -2.48
C ALA A 63 -20.50 4.97 -2.87
N VAL A 64 -19.48 5.45 -2.16
CA VAL A 64 -18.05 5.21 -2.47
C VAL A 64 -17.42 4.09 -1.64
N ARG A 65 -18.12 3.57 -0.63
CA ARG A 65 -17.60 2.51 0.27
C ARG A 65 -17.15 1.26 -0.48
N GLY A 66 -17.91 0.85 -1.50
CA GLY A 66 -17.56 -0.28 -2.37
C GLY A 66 -16.27 -0.02 -3.16
N PRO A 67 -16.23 1.03 -4.01
CA PRO A 67 -15.04 1.42 -4.75
C PRO A 67 -13.78 1.59 -3.89
N LEU A 68 -13.92 2.19 -2.71
CA LEU A 68 -12.79 2.43 -1.80
C LEU A 68 -12.23 1.12 -1.22
N ARG A 69 -13.10 0.16 -0.88
CA ARG A 69 -12.68 -1.17 -0.40
C ARG A 69 -11.97 -1.97 -1.49
N GLU A 70 -12.46 -1.89 -2.73
CA GLU A 70 -11.85 -2.58 -3.85
C GLU A 70 -10.49 -1.99 -4.21
N ALA A 71 -10.38 -0.65 -4.22
CA ALA A 71 -9.13 0.06 -4.41
C ALA A 71 -8.06 -0.32 -3.38
N LEU A 72 -8.43 -0.32 -2.09
CA LEU A 72 -7.51 -0.72 -1.02
C LEU A 72 -7.06 -2.18 -1.18
N ARG A 73 -7.97 -3.09 -1.54
CA ARG A 73 -7.62 -4.49 -1.83
C ARG A 73 -6.63 -4.57 -2.98
N ALA A 74 -6.89 -3.89 -4.09
CA ALA A 74 -6.02 -3.89 -5.25
C ALA A 74 -4.59 -3.46 -4.88
N GLY A 75 -4.44 -2.33 -4.17
CA GLY A 75 -3.12 -1.85 -3.73
C GLY A 75 -2.38 -2.78 -2.76
N MET A 76 -3.09 -3.62 -2.00
CA MET A 76 -2.50 -4.53 -1.02
C MET A 76 -2.10 -5.90 -1.60
N ILE A 77 -2.69 -6.32 -2.72
CA ILE A 77 -2.42 -7.62 -3.36
C ILE A 77 -0.92 -7.88 -3.56
N PRO A 78 -0.12 -6.96 -4.14
CA PRO A 78 1.30 -7.21 -4.36
C PRO A 78 2.07 -7.51 -3.08
N THR A 79 1.82 -6.72 -2.02
CA THR A 79 2.50 -6.89 -0.73
C THR A 79 2.13 -8.23 -0.10
N LEU A 80 0.85 -8.59 -0.10
CA LEU A 80 0.38 -9.86 0.44
C LEU A 80 0.93 -11.07 -0.34
N ASN A 81 0.99 -10.97 -1.67
CA ASN A 81 1.55 -12.04 -2.51
C ASN A 81 3.05 -12.22 -2.23
N SER A 82 3.82 -11.14 -2.12
CA SER A 82 5.24 -11.22 -1.75
C SER A 82 5.44 -11.82 -0.36
N MET A 83 4.59 -11.48 0.61
CA MET A 83 4.63 -12.07 1.95
C MET A 83 4.28 -13.55 1.96
N ALA A 84 3.26 -13.98 1.21
CA ALA A 84 2.79 -15.36 1.20
C ALA A 84 3.81 -16.33 0.58
N VAL A 85 4.60 -15.87 -0.39
CA VAL A 85 5.56 -16.69 -1.12
C VAL A 85 6.95 -16.68 -0.47
N MET A 86 7.23 -15.65 0.35
CA MET A 86 8.50 -15.49 1.06
C MET A 86 8.80 -16.70 1.95
N GLY A 87 10.03 -17.21 1.84
CA GLY A 87 10.54 -18.28 2.70
C GLY A 87 10.13 -19.69 2.27
N VAL A 88 9.11 -19.83 1.41
CA VAL A 88 8.70 -21.11 0.82
C VAL A 88 9.27 -21.28 -0.58
N VAL A 89 9.12 -20.25 -1.44
CA VAL A 89 9.53 -20.33 -2.85
C VAL A 89 10.68 -19.36 -3.15
N SER A 90 10.74 -18.23 -2.46
CA SER A 90 11.78 -17.23 -2.69
C SER A 90 12.38 -16.71 -1.38
N LEU A 91 13.71 -16.58 -1.37
CA LEU A 91 14.43 -15.81 -0.39
C LEU A 91 14.59 -14.37 -0.93
N PRO A 92 14.07 -13.35 -0.23
CA PRO A 92 14.14 -11.97 -0.68
C PRO A 92 15.59 -11.53 -0.92
N GLY A 93 15.85 -10.72 -1.95
CA GLY A 93 17.21 -10.42 -2.41
C GLY A 93 18.13 -9.84 -1.33
N MET A 94 17.60 -9.01 -0.42
CA MET A 94 18.38 -8.49 0.71
C MET A 94 18.73 -9.57 1.73
N MET A 95 17.80 -10.48 2.03
CA MET A 95 18.04 -11.62 2.93
C MET A 95 19.06 -12.60 2.33
N THR A 96 18.92 -12.93 1.05
CA THR A 96 19.89 -13.78 0.33
C THR A 96 21.27 -13.11 0.29
N GLY A 97 21.33 -11.80 0.01
CA GLY A 97 22.57 -11.04 0.00
C GLY A 97 23.28 -11.03 1.36
N GLN A 98 22.54 -10.91 2.46
CA GLN A 98 23.09 -11.00 3.81
C GLN A 98 23.64 -12.40 4.11
N ILE A 99 22.91 -13.45 3.74
CA ILE A 99 23.36 -14.84 3.94
C ILE A 99 24.64 -15.11 3.14
N LEU A 100 24.69 -14.69 1.87
CA LEU A 100 25.87 -14.85 1.02
C LEU A 100 27.07 -14.03 1.52
N ALA A 101 26.82 -12.91 2.20
CA ALA A 101 27.86 -12.09 2.85
C ALA A 101 28.34 -12.66 4.20
N GLY A 102 27.88 -13.86 4.60
CA GLY A 102 28.30 -14.53 5.83
C GLY A 102 27.53 -14.13 7.08
N ALA A 103 26.40 -13.41 6.95
CA ALA A 103 25.53 -13.14 8.08
C ALA A 103 24.79 -14.41 8.53
N ASP A 104 24.51 -14.49 9.83
CA ASP A 104 23.74 -15.60 10.39
C ASP A 104 22.34 -15.71 9.74
N PRO A 105 21.96 -16.85 9.13
CA PRO A 105 20.69 -17.01 8.44
C PRO A 105 19.48 -16.77 9.35
N THR A 106 19.56 -17.18 10.62
CA THR A 106 18.42 -17.02 11.55
C THR A 106 18.14 -15.55 11.84
N THR A 107 19.20 -14.75 11.89
CA THR A 107 19.13 -13.30 12.07
C THR A 107 18.57 -12.61 10.82
N ALA A 108 19.05 -12.98 9.63
CA ALA A 108 18.58 -12.43 8.36
C ALA A 108 17.07 -12.67 8.13
N VAL A 109 16.57 -13.87 8.44
CA VAL A 109 15.12 -14.20 8.37
C VAL A 109 14.31 -13.26 9.27
N ARG A 110 14.71 -13.11 10.53
CA ARG A 110 13.96 -12.30 11.52
C ARG A 110 13.85 -10.84 11.07
N TYR A 111 14.94 -10.27 10.57
CA TYR A 111 14.93 -8.91 10.03
C TYR A 111 13.99 -8.78 8.84
N GLN A 112 14.02 -9.74 7.92
CA GLN A 112 13.18 -9.71 6.73
C GLN A 112 11.69 -9.79 7.05
N VAL A 113 11.28 -10.61 8.04
CA VAL A 113 9.90 -10.67 8.52
C VAL A 113 9.46 -9.31 9.08
N VAL A 114 10.29 -8.68 9.90
CA VAL A 114 9.99 -7.34 10.46
C VAL A 114 9.82 -6.31 9.34
N ILE A 115 10.70 -6.32 8.33
CA ILE A 115 10.62 -5.40 7.19
C ILE A 115 9.34 -5.61 6.38
N MET A 116 8.90 -6.86 6.17
CA MET A 116 7.62 -7.11 5.52
C MET A 116 6.43 -6.53 6.28
N PHE A 117 6.42 -6.65 7.60
CA PHE A 117 5.39 -6.00 8.41
C PHE A 117 5.42 -4.49 8.27
N VAL A 118 6.61 -3.88 8.30
CA VAL A 118 6.76 -2.43 8.08
C VAL A 118 6.22 -2.03 6.71
N ILE A 119 6.60 -2.73 5.64
CA ILE A 119 6.10 -2.44 4.29
C ILE A 119 4.58 -2.60 4.22
N ALA A 120 4.03 -3.67 4.76
CA ALA A 120 2.58 -3.88 4.76
C ALA A 120 1.83 -2.76 5.51
N CYS A 121 2.32 -2.37 6.69
CA CYS A 121 1.74 -1.28 7.46
C CYS A 121 1.85 0.06 6.72
N THR A 122 3.03 0.41 6.22
CA THR A 122 3.25 1.69 5.52
C THR A 122 2.44 1.76 4.23
N THR A 123 2.42 0.70 3.42
CA THR A 123 1.61 0.63 2.20
C THR A 123 0.13 0.78 2.53
N THR A 124 -0.38 0.10 3.57
CA THR A 124 -1.78 0.21 3.98
C THR A 124 -2.13 1.64 4.38
N LEU A 125 -1.30 2.26 5.23
CA LEU A 125 -1.51 3.63 5.69
C LEU A 125 -1.42 4.64 4.55
N ALA A 126 -0.44 4.48 3.65
CA ALA A 126 -0.28 5.33 2.47
C ALA A 126 -1.49 5.22 1.54
N CYS A 127 -1.95 4.00 1.23
CA CYS A 127 -3.16 3.79 0.43
C CYS A 127 -4.39 4.43 1.06
N LEU A 128 -4.62 4.24 2.36
CA LEU A 128 -5.75 4.85 3.07
C LEU A 128 -5.69 6.38 3.05
N ALA A 129 -4.54 6.96 3.38
CA ALA A 129 -4.35 8.41 3.38
C ALA A 129 -4.57 9.00 1.98
N TRP A 130 -4.05 8.33 0.95
CA TRP A 130 -4.17 8.79 -0.42
C TRP A 130 -5.58 8.64 -0.99
N LEU A 131 -6.27 7.54 -0.69
CA LEU A 131 -7.67 7.35 -1.08
C LEU A 131 -8.60 8.34 -0.39
N GLU A 132 -8.38 8.65 0.90
CA GLU A 132 -9.13 9.68 1.60
C GLU A 132 -8.89 11.07 0.98
N LEU A 133 -7.65 11.38 0.62
CA LEU A 133 -7.34 12.64 -0.07
C LEU A 133 -7.97 12.70 -1.47
N ALA A 134 -7.89 11.61 -2.24
CA ALA A 134 -8.49 11.48 -3.56
C ALA A 134 -10.01 11.65 -3.46
N PHE A 135 -10.65 10.99 -2.50
CA PHE A 135 -12.08 11.16 -2.22
C PHE A 135 -12.45 12.62 -1.95
N ARG A 136 -11.71 13.31 -1.08
CA ARG A 136 -11.94 14.74 -0.79
C ARG A 136 -11.69 15.66 -2.01
N ARG A 137 -10.78 15.27 -2.91
CA ARG A 137 -10.48 16.01 -4.15
C ARG A 137 -11.52 15.79 -5.25
N LEU A 138 -12.09 14.58 -5.36
CA LEU A 138 -13.04 14.22 -6.41
C LEU A 138 -14.50 14.55 -6.04
N PHE A 139 -14.84 14.52 -4.75
CA PHE A 139 -16.17 14.87 -4.26
C PHE A 139 -16.18 16.27 -3.64
N ASP A 140 -16.97 17.15 -4.21
CA ASP A 140 -17.15 18.51 -3.69
C ASP A 140 -18.11 18.55 -2.49
N VAL A 141 -18.15 19.67 -1.76
CA VAL A 141 -19.05 19.94 -0.62
C VAL A 141 -20.53 19.74 -1.01
N GLN A 142 -20.86 19.89 -2.29
CA GLN A 142 -22.19 19.71 -2.84
C GLN A 142 -22.52 18.28 -3.31
N HIS A 143 -21.80 17.25 -2.84
CA HIS A 143 -22.07 15.84 -3.16
C HIS A 143 -21.97 15.45 -4.66
N ARG A 144 -21.39 16.31 -5.50
CA ARG A 144 -21.20 16.02 -6.92
C ARG A 144 -19.87 15.32 -7.17
N LEU A 145 -19.91 14.21 -7.91
CA LEU A 145 -18.73 13.56 -8.47
C LEU A 145 -18.20 14.45 -9.61
N ARG A 146 -17.04 15.10 -9.41
CA ARG A 146 -16.45 15.95 -10.46
C ARG A 146 -15.65 15.10 -11.46
N VAL A 147 -16.37 14.40 -12.33
CA VAL A 147 -15.79 13.58 -13.43
C VAL A 147 -14.94 14.41 -14.37
N GLU A 148 -15.20 15.72 -14.48
CA GLU A 148 -14.38 16.68 -15.26
C GLU A 148 -12.90 16.65 -14.87
N ARG A 149 -12.55 16.34 -13.62
CA ARG A 149 -11.16 16.23 -13.14
C ARG A 149 -10.49 14.90 -13.51
N LEU A 150 -11.24 13.92 -13.99
CA LEU A 150 -10.75 12.61 -14.41
C LEU A 150 -10.55 12.51 -15.93
N VAL A 151 -11.21 13.39 -16.70
CA VAL A 151 -11.22 13.37 -18.17
C VAL A 151 -10.24 14.36 -18.80
N GLN A 152 -9.77 15.38 -18.06
CA GLN A 152 -8.63 16.21 -18.50
C GLN A 152 -7.32 15.43 -18.35
N ARG A 153 -7.04 14.56 -19.34
CA ARG A 153 -5.68 14.15 -19.70
C ARG A 153 -5.09 15.17 -20.65
#